data_AF-A0A3A8E367-F1
#
_entry.id   AF-A0A3A8E367-F1
#
_cell.length_a   1.000
_cell.length_b   1.000
_cell.length_c   1.000
_cell.angle_alpha   90.00
_cell.angle_beta   90.00
_cell.angle_gamma   90.00
#
_symmetry.space_group_name_H-M   'P 1'
#
loop_
_entity.id
_entity.type
_entity.pdbx_description
1 polymer ?
#
loop_
_entity_poly.entity_id
_entity_poly.type
_entity_poly.pdbx_seq_one_letter_code
_entity_poly.pdbx_strand_id
1 'polypeptide(L)' 'MIKFIVDEQPNGNKIHLIHNGNAACEALPAFDNQILIGYFENYELAYKRARMNWPTEKVEGCPMCCKA' A
#
# COMPACT_ATOMS: atom_id res chain seq x y z
N MET A 1 -7.91 1.13 13.94
CA MET A 1 -6.87 1.54 12.97
C MET A 1 -6.57 0.37 12.05
N ILE A 2 -6.37 0.66 10.78
CA ILE A 2 -6.18 -0.29 9.68
C ILE A 2 -4.68 -0.42 9.40
N LYS A 3 -4.16 -1.65 9.30
CA LYS A 3 -2.77 -1.90 8.88
C LYS A 3 -2.64 -1.58 7.39
N PHE A 4 -1.67 -0.76 7.01
CA PHE A 4 -1.36 -0.52 5.59
C PHE A 4 0.06 -0.96 5.25
N ILE A 5 0.18 -1.57 4.08
CA ILE A 5 1.41 -2.18 3.57
C ILE A 5 1.64 -1.64 2.16
N VAL A 6 2.89 -1.42 1.77
CA VAL A 6 3.29 -1.15 0.39
C VAL A 6 3.97 -2.40 -0.16
N ASP A 7 3.63 -2.77 -1.39
CA ASP A 7 4.38 -3.77 -2.15
C ASP A 7 5.73 -3.20 -2.57
N GLU A 8 6.81 -3.80 -2.09
CA GLU A 8 8.18 -3.47 -2.49
C GLU A 8 8.39 -3.72 -3.99
N GLN A 9 7.68 -4.69 -4.58
CA GLN A 9 7.78 -4.98 -5.99
C GLN A 9 6.77 -4.13 -6.77
N PRO A 10 7.22 -3.25 -7.67
CA PRO A 10 6.30 -2.49 -8.47
C PRO A 10 5.63 -3.39 -9.52
N ASN A 11 4.40 -3.05 -9.90
CA ASN A 11 3.71 -3.74 -10.98
C ASN A 11 4.37 -3.47 -12.35
N GLY A 12 3.83 -4.07 -13.42
CA GLY A 12 4.34 -3.91 -14.79
C GLY A 12 4.44 -2.45 -15.29
N ASN A 13 3.74 -1.50 -14.64
CA ASN A 13 3.80 -0.07 -14.95
C ASN A 13 4.75 0.72 -14.03
N LYS A 14 5.61 0.03 -13.26
CA LYS A 14 6.53 0.62 -12.27
C LYS A 14 5.81 1.34 -11.12
N ILE A 15 4.64 0.83 -10.70
CA ILE A 15 3.84 1.41 -9.62
C ILE A 15 3.82 0.46 -8.42
N HIS A 16 4.20 0.96 -7.26
CA HIS A 16 4.08 0.26 -5.98
C HIS A 16 2.64 0.38 -5.46
N LEU A 17 2.05 -0.73 -5.03
CA LEU A 17 0.67 -0.74 -4.56
C LEU A 17 0.59 -0.69 -3.03
N ILE A 18 -0.28 0.16 -2.51
CA ILE A 18 -0.67 0.20 -1.10
C ILE A 18 -1.82 -0.78 -0.90
N HIS A 19 -1.72 -1.61 0.12
CA HIS A 19 -2.73 -2.59 0.50
C HIS A 19 -3.25 -2.34 1.92
N ASN A 20 -4.54 -2.55 2.11
CA ASN A 20 -5.17 -2.67 3.42
C ASN A 20 -4.91 -4.09 3.93
N GLY A 21 -3.99 -4.22 4.88
CA GLY A 21 -3.60 -5.51 5.47
C GLY A 21 -4.63 -6.12 6.41
N ASN A 22 -5.72 -5.41 6.73
CA ASN A 22 -6.86 -5.96 7.47
C ASN A 22 -7.95 -6.49 6.53
N ALA A 23 -7.92 -6.12 5.25
CA ALA A 23 -8.83 -6.63 4.24
C ALA A 23 -8.31 -7.95 3.66
N ALA A 24 -9.22 -8.86 3.32
CA ALA A 24 -8.88 -10.06 2.56
C ALA A 24 -8.58 -9.67 1.10
N CYS A 25 -7.34 -9.22 0.84
CA CYS A 25 -6.86 -8.88 -0.49
C CYS A 25 -6.12 -10.08 -1.10
N GLU A 26 -6.62 -10.60 -2.22
CA GLU A 26 -5.96 -11.72 -2.92
C GLU A 26 -4.65 -11.33 -3.59
N ALA A 27 -4.46 -10.04 -3.91
CA ALA A 27 -3.20 -9.50 -4.43
C ALA A 27 -2.28 -8.96 -3.33
N LEU A 28 -2.42 -9.42 -2.08
CA LEU A 28 -1.47 -9.04 -1.05
C LEU A 28 -0.08 -9.58 -1.42
N PRO A 29 0.98 -8.76 -1.37
CA PRO A 29 2.32 -9.24 -1.68
C PRO A 29 2.80 -10.33 -0.72
N ALA A 30 3.76 -11.15 -1.15
CA ALA A 30 4.46 -12.10 -0.29
C ALA A 30 5.08 -11.38 0.91
N PHE A 31 5.15 -12.04 2.07
CA PHE A 31 5.61 -11.40 3.32
C PHE A 31 6.95 -10.69 3.21
N ASP A 32 7.90 -11.24 2.45
CA ASP A 32 9.22 -10.65 2.26
C ASP A 32 9.19 -9.34 1.44
N ASN A 33 8.15 -9.13 0.62
CA ASN A 33 7.94 -7.92 -0.18
C ASN A 33 7.01 -6.91 0.51
N GLN A 34 6.58 -7.18 1.75
CA GLN A 34 5.65 -6.31 2.47
C GLN A 34 6.40 -5.23 3.25
N ILE A 35 6.26 -3.98 2.82
CA ILE A 35 6.75 -2.83 3.59
C ILE A 35 5.61 -2.29 4.45
N LEU A 36 5.67 -2.52 5.76
CA LEU A 36 4.71 -1.93 6.70
C LEU A 36 4.90 -0.40 6.76
N ILE A 37 3.87 0.34 6.33
CA ILE A 37 3.89 1.81 6.38
C ILE A 37 3.25 2.39 7.64
N GLY A 38 2.48 1.56 8.35
CA GLY A 38 1.90 1.89 9.66
C GLY A 38 0.43 1.50 9.79
N TYR A 39 -0.20 2.08 10.82
CA TYR A 39 -1.61 1.89 11.14
C TYR A 39 -2.32 3.23 11.03
N PHE A 40 -3.36 3.31 10.20
CA PHE A 40 -4.05 4.57 9.89
C PHE A 40 -5.56 4.41 10.03
N GLU A 41 -6.29 5.52 10.10
CA GLU A 41 -7.75 5.51 10.14
C GLU A 41 -8.34 5.09 8.78
N ASN A 42 -7.75 5.58 7.70
CA ASN A 42 -8.20 5.37 6.34
C ASN A 42 -7.02 5.36 5.35
N TYR A 43 -7.33 5.07 4.09
CA TYR A 43 -6.35 5.01 3.02
C TYR A 43 -5.71 6.38 2.73
N GLU A 44 -6.44 7.48 2.85
CA GLU A 44 -5.93 8.83 2.56
C GLU A 44 -4.73 9.20 3.44
N LEU A 45 -4.80 8.85 4.73
CA LEU A 45 -3.69 9.06 5.66
C LEU A 45 -2.50 8.16 5.34
N ALA A 46 -2.76 6.89 4.99
CA ALA A 46 -1.72 5.95 4.57
C ALA A 46 -1.02 6.39 3.28
N TYR A 47 -1.78 6.89 2.30
CA TYR A 47 -1.26 7.42 1.04
C TYR A 47 -0.36 8.65 1.28
N LYS A 48 -0.78 9.58 2.14
CA LYS A 48 0.08 10.72 2.54
C LYS A 48 1.39 10.25 3.15
N ARG A 49 1.35 9.25 4.05
CA ARG A 49 2.57 8.66 4.63
C ARG A 49 3.46 8.06 3.55
N ALA A 50 2.89 7.29 2.63
CA ALA A 50 3.63 6.66 1.54
C ALA A 50 4.31 7.71 0.66
N ARG A 51 3.62 8.79 0.28
CA ARG A 51 4.23 9.87 -0.53
C ARG A 51 5.35 10.64 0.17
N MET A 52 5.34 10.70 1.50
CA MET A 52 6.46 11.27 2.27
C MET A 52 7.69 10.37 2.29
N ASN A 53 7.51 9.03 2.31
CA ASN A 53 8.62 8.07 2.29
C ASN A 53 9.17 7.81 0.89
N TRP A 54 8.31 7.86 -0.13
CA TRP A 54 8.65 7.64 -1.53
C TRP A 54 8.19 8.84 -2.38
N PRO A 55 8.91 9.95 -2.32
CA PRO A 55 8.54 11.16 -3.06
C PRO A 55 8.68 11.00 -4.57
N THR A 56 9.67 10.22 -5.02
CA THR A 56 10.00 10.01 -6.45
C THR A 56 9.27 8.81 -7.07
N GLU A 57 8.97 7.78 -6.28
CA GLU A 57 8.33 6.58 -6.80
C GLU A 57 6.84 6.77 -7.03
N LYS A 58 6.31 6.05 -8.02
CA LYS A 58 4.87 5.96 -8.22
C LYS A 58 4.31 4.98 -7.21
N VAL A 59 3.44 5.48 -6.33
CA VAL A 59 2.73 4.68 -5.34
C VAL A 59 1.24 4.95 -5.49
N GLU A 60 0.43 3.90 -5.54
CA GLU A 60 -1.03 3.98 -5.70
C GLU A 60 -1.75 2.97 -4.80
N GLY A 61 -3.03 3.18 -4.54
CA GLY A 61 -3.85 2.24 -3.78
C GLY A 61 -4.22 1.02 -4.60
N CYS A 62 -4.16 -0.17 -3.98
CA CYS A 62 -4.65 -1.39 -4.62
C CYS A 62 -6.15 -1.25 -4.91
N PRO A 63 -6.58 -1.47 -6.17
CA PRO A 63 -7.98 -1.28 -6.57
C PRO A 63 -8.94 -2.30 -5.95
N MET A 64 -8.44 -3.33 -5.28
CA MET A 64 -9.27 -4.36 -4.66
C MET A 64 -9.53 -4.11 -3.16
N CYS A 65 -8.54 -3.59 -2.43
CA CYS A 65 -8.62 -3.44 -0.97
C CYS A 65 -8.47 -2.01 -0.46
N CYS A 66 -8.12 -1.07 -1.32
CA CYS A 66 -8.00 0.36 -1.00
C CYS A 66 -9.02 1.21 -1.74
N LYS A 67 -10.10 0.60 -2.25
CA LYS A 67 -11.29 1.34 -2.65
C LYS A 67 -11.91 1.96 -1.41
N ALA A 68 -11.94 3.29 -1.40
CA ALA A 68 -12.76 4.08 -0.48
C ALA A 68 -14.24 3.68 -0.60
#